data_AF-A0A2A8SFJ9-F1
#
_entry.id   AF-A0A2A8SFJ9-F1
#
_cell.length_a   1.000
_cell.length_b   1.000
_cell.length_c   1.000
_cell.angle_alpha   90.00
_cell.angle_beta   90.00
_cell.angle_gamma   90.00
#
_symmetry.space_group_name_H-M   'P 1'
#
loop_
_entity.id
_entity.type
_entity.pdbx_description
1 polymer ?
#
loop_
_entity_poly.entity_id
_entity_poly.type
_entity_poly.pdbx_seq_one_letter_code
_entity_poly.pdbx_strand_id
1 'polypeptide(L)' 'MNQIINSILLTGSWELDIRHMLEQLVEELQLDKERIIAWGLCHCILSFWWYIESHERVPEETIACARWFDELRVSLK' A
#
# COMPACT_ATOMS: atom_id res chain seq x y z
N MET A 1 13.15 -1.17 13.92
CA MET A 1 11.91 -0.36 13.96
C MET A 1 12.18 1.13 13.67
N ASN A 2 12.97 1.86 14.48
CA ASN A 2 13.26 3.29 14.22
C ASN A 2 14.13 3.57 12.98
N GLN A 3 15.00 2.66 12.56
CA GLN A 3 15.81 2.85 11.34
C GLN A 3 15.01 2.60 10.05
N ILE A 4 14.05 1.69 10.08
CA ILE A 4 13.17 1.38 8.93
C ILE A 4 12.32 2.61 8.61
N ILE A 5 11.65 3.19 9.61
CA ILE A 5 10.80 4.40 9.46
C ILE A 5 11.59 5.59 8.89
N ASN A 6 12.86 5.75 9.26
CA ASN A 6 13.69 6.88 8.81
C ASN A 6 14.23 6.71 7.38
N SER A 7 14.38 5.49 6.85
CA SER A 7 14.77 5.30 5.44
C SER A 7 13.60 5.45 4.46
N ILE A 8 12.36 5.45 4.98
CA ILE A 8 11.12 5.40 4.20
C ILE A 8 10.71 6.78 3.65
N LEU A 9 11.26 7.91 4.10
CA LEU A 9 10.79 9.26 3.69
C LEU A 9 11.68 9.96 2.65
N LEU A 10 12.49 9.21 1.90
CA LEU A 10 13.64 9.78 1.16
C LEU A 10 13.37 10.15 -0.30
N THR A 11 12.21 9.84 -0.88
CA THR A 11 12.05 9.89 -2.35
C THR A 11 11.03 10.89 -2.89
N GLY A 12 10.20 11.51 -2.05
CA GLY A 12 9.17 12.46 -2.50
C GLY A 12 8.00 11.84 -3.26
N SER A 13 7.97 10.51 -3.43
CA SER A 13 6.86 9.72 -4.00
C SER A 13 6.49 8.62 -3.03
N TRP A 14 5.27 8.70 -2.50
CA TRP A 14 4.75 7.75 -1.52
C TRP A 14 4.67 6.32 -2.10
N GLU A 15 4.51 6.19 -3.41
CA GLU A 15 4.50 4.91 -4.13
C GLU A 15 5.83 4.17 -4.01
N LEU A 16 6.94 4.89 -4.17
CA LEU A 16 8.28 4.31 -4.09
C LEU A 16 8.61 3.92 -2.65
N ASP A 17 8.21 4.77 -1.71
CA ASP A 17 8.38 4.52 -0.27
C ASP A 17 7.57 3.28 0.18
N ILE A 18 6.31 3.13 -0.25
CA ILE A 18 5.51 1.93 0.03
C ILE A 18 6.09 0.69 -0.65
N ARG A 19 6.56 0.78 -1.90
CA ARG A 19 7.19 -0.36 -2.59
C ARG A 19 8.38 -0.91 -1.81
N HIS A 20 9.30 -0.04 -1.41
CA HIS A 20 10.47 -0.44 -0.65
C HIS A 20 10.09 -1.06 0.70
N MET A 21 9.11 -0.49 1.41
CA MET A 21 8.58 -1.09 2.64
C MET A 21 8.04 -2.49 2.42
N LEU A 22 7.27 -2.68 1.36
CA LEU A 22 6.64 -3.96 1.03
C LEU A 22 7.71 -5.01 0.72
N GLU A 23 8.74 -4.65 -0.03
CA GLU A 23 9.87 -5.52 -0.37
C GLU A 23 10.67 -5.92 0.88
N GLN A 24 11.02 -4.95 1.73
CA GLN A 24 11.70 -5.22 3.00
C GLN A 24 10.85 -6.13 3.91
N LEU A 25 9.55 -5.85 4.04
CA LEU A 25 8.65 -6.63 4.88
C LEU A 25 8.52 -8.07 4.39
N VAL A 26 8.42 -8.26 3.07
CA VAL A 26 8.38 -9.58 2.44
C VAL A 26 9.68 -10.34 2.68
N GLU A 27 10.83 -9.69 2.51
CA GLU A 27 12.15 -10.31 2.69
C GLU A 27 12.44 -10.65 4.15
N GLU A 28 12.31 -9.68 5.07
CA GLU A 28 12.66 -9.86 6.47
C GLU A 28 11.74 -10.87 7.18
N LEU A 29 10.45 -10.89 6.81
CA LEU A 29 9.46 -11.77 7.45
C LEU A 29 9.13 -13.02 6.63
N GLN A 30 9.79 -13.22 5.48
CA GLN A 30 9.56 -14.36 4.58
C GLN A 30 8.08 -14.53 4.21
N LEU A 31 7.42 -13.42 3.89
CA LEU A 31 5.99 -13.39 3.57
C LEU A 31 5.75 -13.65 2.08
N ASP A 32 4.55 -14.13 1.78
CA ASP A 32 4.07 -14.30 0.41
C ASP A 32 3.77 -12.93 -0.21
N LYS A 33 4.63 -12.47 -1.14
CA LYS A 33 4.53 -11.15 -1.77
C LYS A 33 3.19 -10.92 -2.45
N GLU A 34 2.68 -11.91 -3.19
CA GLU A 34 1.40 -11.82 -3.89
C GLU A 34 0.27 -11.61 -2.90
N ARG A 35 0.32 -12.34 -1.78
CA ARG A 35 -0.68 -12.23 -0.71
C ARG A 35 -0.66 -10.88 -0.01
N ILE A 36 0.52 -10.33 0.31
CA ILE A 36 0.62 -9.01 0.95
C ILE A 36 0.07 -7.91 0.04
N ILE A 37 0.36 -7.98 -1.27
CA ILE A 37 -0.16 -7.02 -2.25
C ILE A 37 -1.69 -7.15 -2.38
N ALA A 38 -2.21 -8.38 -2.45
CA ALA A 38 -3.65 -8.62 -2.49
C ALA A 38 -4.36 -8.11 -1.21
N TRP A 39 -3.76 -8.31 -0.03
CA TRP A 39 -4.27 -7.77 1.23
C TRP A 39 -4.25 -6.25 1.24
N GLY A 40 -3.17 -5.62 0.78
CA GLY A 40 -3.08 -4.17 0.65
C GLY A 40 -4.24 -3.60 -0.17
N LEU A 41 -4.53 -4.19 -1.34
CA LEU A 41 -5.66 -3.81 -2.18
C LEU A 41 -7.01 -3.93 -1.43
N CYS A 42 -7.25 -5.08 -0.77
CA CYS A 42 -8.47 -5.28 0.03
C CYS A 42 -8.62 -4.23 1.14
N HIS A 43 -7.52 -3.86 1.81
CA HIS A 43 -7.53 -2.85 2.86
C HIS A 43 -7.77 -1.43 2.32
N CYS A 44 -7.28 -1.11 1.11
CA CYS A 44 -7.61 0.14 0.43
C CYS A 44 -9.11 0.22 0.11
N ILE A 45 -9.70 -0.85 -0.44
CA ILE A 45 -11.13 -0.93 -0.75
C ILE A 45 -11.98 -0.86 0.53
N LEU A 46 -11.55 -1.51 1.62
CA LEU A 46 -12.24 -1.42 2.89
C LEU A 46 -12.20 0.02 3.44
N SER A 47 -11.03 0.66 3.42
CA SER A 47 -10.87 2.05 3.86
C SER A 47 -11.73 3.01 3.04
N PHE A 48 -11.83 2.78 1.72
CA PHE A 48 -12.73 3.52 0.83
C PHE A 48 -14.18 3.48 1.33
N TRP A 49 -14.69 2.31 1.71
CA TRP A 49 -16.05 2.19 2.24
C TRP A 49 -16.26 2.96 3.54
N TRP A 50 -15.30 2.89 4.47
CA TRP A 50 -15.37 3.68 5.71
C TRP A 50 -15.38 5.19 5.46
N TYR A 51 -14.67 5.68 4.44
CA TYR A 51 -14.73 7.08 4.04
C TYR A 51 -16.12 7.49 3.56
N ILE A 52 -16.76 6.67 2.72
CA ILE A 52 -18.13 6.92 2.28
C ILE A 52 -19.08 6.96 3.48
N GLU A 53 -19.03 5.95 4.35
CA GLU A 53 -19.94 5.85 5.49
C GLU A 53 -19.76 7.00 6.49
N SER A 54 -18.52 7.44 6.71
CA SER A 54 -18.22 8.44 7.74
C SER A 54 -18.25 9.89 7.23
N HIS A 55 -18.04 10.11 5.93
CA HIS A 55 -17.81 11.45 5.37
C HIS A 55 -18.56 11.75 4.08
N GLU A 56 -19.31 10.78 3.52
CA GLU A 56 -20.01 10.87 2.22
C GLU A 56 -19.11 11.21 1.02
N ARG A 57 -17.79 11.16 1.21
CA ARG A 57 -16.78 11.45 0.20
C ARG A 57 -15.53 10.63 0.44
N VAL A 58 -14.78 10.39 -0.62
CA VAL A 58 -13.50 9.67 -0.55
C VAL A 58 -12.38 10.60 -1.00
N PRO A 59 -11.28 10.72 -0.24
CA PRO A 59 -10.07 11.41 -0.68
C PRO A 59 -9.48 10.74 -1.93
N GLU A 60 -9.01 11.53 -2.89
CA GLU A 60 -8.41 11.01 -4.14
C GLU A 60 -7.22 10.11 -3.85
N GLU A 61 -6.47 10.39 -2.78
CA GLU A 61 -5.32 9.61 -2.33
C GLU A 61 -5.70 8.17 -1.95
N THR A 62 -6.93 7.96 -1.44
CA THR A 62 -7.43 6.62 -1.12
C THR A 62 -7.69 5.82 -2.39
N ILE A 63 -8.22 6.47 -3.43
CA ILE A 63 -8.45 5.87 -4.75
C ILE A 63 -7.11 5.60 -5.44
N ALA A 64 -6.18 6.56 -5.39
CA ALA A 64 -4.84 6.44 -5.96
C ALA A 64 -4.08 5.26 -5.33
N CYS A 65 -4.15 5.09 -4.01
CA CYS A 65 -3.54 3.97 -3.31
C CYS A 65 -4.13 2.61 -3.75
N ALA A 66 -5.46 2.51 -3.88
CA ALA A 66 -6.11 1.30 -4.37
C ALA A 66 -5.68 0.96 -5.81
N ARG A 67 -5.62 1.95 -6.70
CA ARG A 67 -5.15 1.78 -8.08
C ARG A 67 -3.70 1.29 -8.12
N TRP A 68 -2.84 1.90 -7.32
CA TRP A 68 -1.43 1.51 -7.23
C TRP A 68 -1.24 0.05 -6.80
N PHE A 69 -2.01 -0.41 -5.80
CA PHE A 69 -1.99 -1.82 -5.39
C PHE A 69 -2.53 -2.77 -6.47
N ASP A 70 -3.55 -2.37 -7.22
CA ASP A 70 -4.08 -3.19 -8.33
C ASP A 70 -3.08 -3.30 -9.49
N GLU A 71 -2.44 -2.19 -9.86
CA GLU A 71 -1.35 -2.16 -10.84
C GLU A 71 -0.20 -3.08 -10.41
N LEU A 72 0.21 -2.99 -9.14
CA LEU A 72 1.24 -3.84 -8.57
C LEU A 72 0.85 -5.31 -8.65
N ARG A 73 -0.39 -5.66 -8.29
CA ARG A 73 -0.93 -7.02 -8.36
C ARG A 73 -0.95 -7.56 -9.78
N VAL A 74 -1.32 -6.74 -10.76
CA VAL A 74 -1.31 -7.13 -12.19
C VAL A 74 0.11 -7.36 -12.68
N SER A 75 1.07 -6.53 -12.25
CA SER A 75 2.49 -6.63 -12.66
C SER A 75 3.23 -7.87 -12.13
N LEU A 76 2.65 -8.58 -11.15
CA LEU A 76 3.23 -9.83 -10.63
C LEU A 76 2.98 -11.04 -11.52
N LYS A 77 2.04 -10.95 -12.48
CA LYS A 77 1.69 -12.03 -13.41
C LYS A 77 2.55 -11.98 -14.67
#